data_AF-F0QS89-F1
#
_entry.id   AF-F0QS89-F1
#
_cell.length_a   1.000
_cell.length_b   1.000
_cell.length_c   1.000
_cell.angle_alpha   90.00
_cell.angle_beta   90.00
_cell.angle_gamma   90.00
#
_symmetry.space_group_name_H-M   'P 1'
#
loop_
_entity.id
_entity.type
_entity.pdbx_description
1 polymer ?
#
loop_
_entity_poly.entity_id
_entity_poly.type
_entity_poly.pdbx_seq_one_letter_code
_entity_poly.pdbx_strand_id
1 'polypeptide(L)' 'MIRLFIDGPLFIKIFASSFTSLGAMTTGAFYYSASKYSKEQEQIDRHIAIRREQLEAQEEYLGKLRRTTIQ' A
#
# COMPACT_ATOMS: atom_id res chain seq x y z
N MET A 1 -18.49 -12.26 -45.36
CA MET A 1 -18.27 -10.98 -44.64
C MET A 1 -19.38 -10.86 -43.60
N ILE A 2 -19.10 -11.13 -42.33
CA ILE A 2 -20.13 -11.12 -41.28
C ILE A 2 -20.47 -9.66 -40.96
N ARG A 3 -21.68 -9.22 -41.33
CA ARG A 3 -22.21 -7.92 -40.89
C ARG A 3 -22.83 -8.14 -39.51
N LEU A 4 -22.13 -7.73 -38.46
CA LEU A 4 -22.68 -7.71 -37.12
C LEU A 4 -23.73 -6.59 -37.07
N PHE A 5 -25.01 -6.94 -37.19
CA PHE A 5 -26.10 -6.01 -36.93
C PHE A 5 -26.27 -5.93 -35.41
N ILE A 6 -25.77 -4.85 -34.82
CA ILE A 6 -25.93 -4.59 -33.39
C ILE A 6 -27.18 -3.72 -33.26
N ASP A 7 -28.29 -4.33 -32.86
CA ASP A 7 -29.50 -3.57 -32.55
C ASP A 7 -29.27 -2.69 -31.31
N GLY A 8 -29.99 -1.57 -31.21
CA GLY A 8 -29.82 -0.59 -30.12
C GLY A 8 -29.74 -1.20 -28.72
N PRO A 9 -30.62 -2.14 -28.32
CA PRO A 9 -30.55 -2.82 -27.02
C PRO A 9 -29.28 -3.67 -26.84
N LEU A 10 -28.79 -4.31 -27.90
CA LEU A 10 -27.56 -5.10 -27.87
C LEU A 10 -26.34 -4.20 -27.73
N PHE A 11 -26.34 -3.06 -28.43
CA PHE A 11 -25.30 -2.03 -28.31
C PHE A 11 -25.18 -1.53 -26.88
N ILE A 12 -26.30 -1.15 -26.26
CA ILE A 12 -26.33 -0.65 -24.88
C ILE A 12 -25.80 -1.70 -23.91
N LYS A 13 -26.16 -2.97 -24.06
CA LYS A 13 -25.67 -4.06 -23.20
C LYS A 13 -24.16 -4.26 -23.31
N ILE A 14 -23.63 -4.32 -24.54
CA ILE A 14 -22.19 -4.50 -24.79
C ILE A 14 -21.40 -3.29 -24.26
N PHE A 15 -21.93 -2.08 -24.49
CA PHE A 15 -21.29 -0.86 -24.03
C PHE A 15 -21.29 -0.80 -22.50
N ALA A 16 -22.43 -1.00 -21.86
CA ALA A 16 -22.55 -0.99 -20.40
C ALA A 16 -21.66 -2.05 -19.72
N SER A 17 -21.64 -3.29 -20.24
CA SER A 17 -20.80 -4.34 -19.67
C SER A 17 -19.30 -4.02 -19.76
N SER A 18 -18.88 -3.35 -20.84
CA SER A 18 -17.50 -2.89 -21.01
C SER A 18 -17.13 -1.87 -19.93
N PHE A 19 -17.97 -0.87 -19.65
CA PHE A 19 -17.72 0.09 -18.56
C PHE A 19 -17.72 -0.56 -17.18
N THR A 20 -18.62 -1.53 -16.94
CA THR A 20 -18.62 -2.27 -15.67
C THR A 20 -17.34 -3.08 -15.49
N SER A 21 -16.86 -3.76 -16.54
CA SER A 21 -15.59 -4.50 -16.47
C SER A 21 -14.39 -3.57 -16.23
N LEU A 22 -14.38 -2.40 -16.87
CA LEU A 22 -13.33 -1.40 -16.67
C LEU A 22 -13.37 -0.83 -15.25
N GLY A 23 -14.56 -0.53 -14.73
CA GLY A 23 -14.76 -0.09 -13.35
C GLY A 23 -14.28 -1.12 -12.33
N ALA A 24 -14.59 -2.40 -12.54
CA ALA A 24 -14.13 -3.48 -11.68
C ALA A 24 -12.60 -3.62 -11.71
N MET A 25 -11.99 -3.57 -12.91
CA MET A 25 -10.54 -3.70 -13.07
C MET A 25 -9.79 -2.53 -12.42
N THR A 26 -10.26 -1.29 -12.63
CA THR A 26 -9.65 -0.09 -12.05
C THR A 26 -9.76 -0.10 -10.52
N THR A 27 -10.95 -0.42 -9.98
CA THR A 27 -11.15 -0.56 -8.52
C THR A 27 -10.23 -1.61 -7.93
N GLY A 28 -10.09 -2.77 -8.59
CA GLY A 28 -9.17 -3.83 -8.17
C GLY A 28 -7.70 -3.37 -8.16
N ALA A 29 -7.27 -2.62 -9.18
CA ALA A 29 -5.92 -2.07 -9.26
C ALA A 29 -5.64 -1.03 -8.15
N PHE A 30 -6.60 -0.16 -7.84
CA PHE A 30 -6.49 0.78 -6.73
C PHE A 30 -6.43 0.07 -5.38
N TYR A 31 -7.27 -0.94 -5.15
CA TYR A 31 -7.23 -1.70 -3.90
C TYR A 31 -5.89 -2.43 -3.71
N TYR A 32 -5.38 -3.05 -4.78
CA TYR A 32 -4.08 -3.74 -4.75
C TYR A 32 -2.92 -2.78 -4.48
N SER A 33 -2.87 -1.63 -5.17
CA SER A 33 -1.81 -0.64 -4.98
C SER A 33 -1.85 -0.01 -3.59
N ALA A 34 -3.04 0.34 -3.08
CA ALA A 34 -3.23 0.84 -1.72
C ALA A 34 -2.78 -0.19 -0.67
N SER A 35 -3.11 -1.48 -0.87
CA SER A 35 -2.66 -2.54 0.04
C SER A 35 -1.15 -2.71 0.04
N LYS A 36 -0.48 -2.61 -1.12
CA LYS A 36 0.99 -2.64 -1.19
C LYS A 36 1.61 -1.48 -0.45
N TYR A 37 1.13 -0.26 -0.71
CA TYR A 37 1.63 0.94 -0.05
C TYR A 37 1.47 0.86 1.47
N SER A 38 0.30 0.41 1.94
CA SER A 38 0.07 0.22 3.38
C SER A 38 1.03 -0.79 4.01
N LYS A 39 1.35 -1.90 3.31
CA LYS A 39 2.29 -2.90 3.81
C LYS A 39 3.73 -2.38 3.85
N GLU A 40 4.14 -1.64 2.83
CA GLU A 40 5.46 -0.99 2.81
C GLU A 40 5.59 0.03 3.94
N GLN A 41 4.55 0.84 4.16
CA GLN A 41 4.53 1.81 5.25
C GLN A 41 4.61 1.12 6.62
N GLU A 42 3.87 0.03 6.83
CA GLU A 42 3.92 -0.74 8.07
C GLU A 42 5.31 -1.34 8.34
N GLN A 43 6.02 -1.76 7.29
CA GLN A 43 7.41 -2.25 7.42
C GLN A 43 8.37 -1.13 7.79
N ILE A 44 8.21 0.06 7.19
CA ILE A 44 9.01 1.25 7.51
C ILE A 44 8.78 1.64 8.98
N ASP A 45 7.53 1.73 9.41
CA ASP A 45 7.18 2.11 10.78
C ASP A 45 7.76 1.13 11.80
N ARG A 46 7.68 -0.18 11.52
CA ARG A 46 8.33 -1.21 12.35
C ARG A 46 9.85 -1.05 12.41
N HIS A 47 10.49 -0.75 11.28
CA HIS A 47 11.94 -0.55 11.26
C HIS A 47 12.34 0.68 12.09
N ILE A 48 11.58 1.78 11.97
CA ILE A 48 11.81 3.01 12.74
C ILE A 48 11.65 2.74 14.24
N ALA A 49 10.62 1.98 14.65
CA ALA A 49 10.39 1.63 16.05
C ALA A 49 11.58 0.88 16.65
N ILE A 50 12.09 -0.15 15.96
CA ILE A 50 13.26 -0.93 16.41
C ILE A 50 14.50 -0.02 16.52
N ARG A 51 14.72 0.86 15.54
CA ARG A 51 15.87 1.78 15.56
C ARG A 51 15.80 2.77 16.72
N ARG A 52 14.61 3.26 17.07
CA ARG A 52 14.40 4.13 18.23
C ARG A 52 14.72 3.41 19.53
N GLU A 53 14.20 2.20 19.71
CA GLU A 53 14.49 1.40 20.90
C GLU A 53 16.00 1.14 21.06
N GLN A 54 16.69 0.85 19.96
CA GLN A 54 18.15 0.69 19.96
C GLN A 54 18.89 1.97 20.36
N LEU A 55 18.44 3.14 19.88
CA LEU A 55 19.02 4.43 20.23
C LEU A 55 18.81 4.74 21.72
N GLU A 56 17.60 4.55 22.23
CA GLU A 56 17.28 4.78 23.64
C GLU A 56 18.13 3.89 24.56
N ALA A 57 18.29 2.60 24.22
CA ALA A 57 19.15 1.69 24.96
C ALA A 57 20.64 2.12 24.93
N GLN A 58 21.13 2.61 23.79
CA GLN A 58 22.49 3.14 23.69
C GLN A 58 22.68 4.41 24.52
N GLU A 59 21.72 5.33 24.50
CA GLU A 59 21.76 6.54 25.31
C GLU A 59 21.76 6.22 26.81
N GLU A 60 20.95 5.25 27.25
CA GLU A 60 20.94 4.79 28.63
C GLU A 60 22.29 4.20 29.04
N TYR A 61 22.88 3.37 28.18
CA TYR A 61 24.19 2.76 28.43
C TYR A 61 25.31 3.81 28.50
N LEU A 62 25.33 4.78 27.57
CA LEU A 62 26.26 5.89 27.60
C LEU A 62 26.08 6.78 28.83
N GLY A 63 24.83 6.98 29.28
CA GLY A 63 24.51 7.69 30.51
C GLY A 63 25.09 6.99 31.75
N LYS A 64 24.99 5.65 31.82
CA LYS A 64 25.60 4.84 32.88
C LYS A 64 27.12 4.96 32.87
N LEU A 65 27.75 4.83 31.70
CA LEU A 65 29.20 4.98 31.54
C LEU A 65 29.70 6.35 31.99
N ARG A 66 29.02 7.44 31.58
CA ARG A 66 29.38 8.80 32.01
C ARG A 66 29.35 8.95 33.53
N ARG A 67 28.35 8.37 34.21
CA ARG A 67 28.26 8.42 35.68
C ARG A 67 29.41 7.68 36.36
N THR A 68 29.86 6.55 35.79
CA THR A 68 31.00 5.79 36.33
C THR A 68 32.36 6.42 36.05
N THR A 69 32.52 7.18 34.95
CA THR A 69 33.81 7.80 34.60
C THR A 69 34.06 9.16 35.27
N ILE A 70 33.00 9.82 35.75
CA ILE A 70 33.09 11.13 36.43
C ILE A 70 33.27 10.96 37.96
N GLN A 71 33.02 9.76 38.50
CA GLN A 71 33.38 9.38 39.88
C GLN A 71 34.85 9.05 40.01
#